data_AF-A0A9D8F1N5-F1
#
_entry.id   AF-A0A9D8F1N5-F1
#
_cell.length_a   1.000
_cell.length_b   1.000
_cell.length_c   1.000
_cell.angle_alpha   90.00
_cell.angle_beta   90.00
_cell.angle_gamma   90.00
#
_symmetry.space_group_name_H-M   'P 1'
#
loop_
_entity.id
_entity.type
_entity.pdbx_description
1 polymer ?
#
loop_
_entity_poly.entity_id
_entity_poly.type
_entity_poly.pdbx_seq_one_letter_code
_entity_poly.pdbx_strand_id
1 'polypeptide(L)'
;MPRKGRSNEEIVHALHQVEGGEKVTEVCRRLGVSEQTFYRWKKQFAGLGLQEIRELRSLRHENVKLKQLVADLTLDRHILQEIVRNTVKPRARCTLAEWAQTTYCLSQRRASSWRGLAGESITSPLRRRNATAGSYVTRRRTVRSWCACTRRSTSYPLP
;
A
#
# COMPACT_ATOMS: atom_id res chain seq x y z
N MET A 1 0.59 -31.88 26.74
CA MET A 1 1.53 -30.75 26.84
C MET A 1 1.89 -30.26 25.44
N PRO A 2 1.81 -28.95 25.14
CA PRO A 2 2.21 -28.42 23.85
C PRO A 2 3.74 -28.47 23.73
N ARG A 3 4.26 -29.23 22.76
CA ARG A 3 5.69 -29.29 22.47
C ARG A 3 6.09 -28.01 21.73
N LYS A 4 7.10 -27.29 22.22
CA LYS A 4 7.64 -26.11 21.53
C LYS A 4 8.21 -26.54 20.18
N GLY A 5 7.60 -26.08 19.08
CA GLY A 5 8.13 -26.26 17.74
C GLY A 5 9.44 -25.49 17.55
N ARG A 6 10.31 -25.97 16.66
CA ARG A 6 11.55 -25.29 16.27
C ARG A 6 11.27 -24.09 15.39
N SER A 7 12.10 -23.06 15.49
CA SER A 7 12.07 -21.95 14.55
C SER A 7 12.58 -22.41 13.18
N ASN A 8 12.05 -21.84 12.10
CA ASN A 8 12.51 -22.16 10.74
C ASN A 8 14.00 -21.81 10.54
N GLU A 9 14.53 -20.82 11.26
CA GLU A 9 15.94 -20.42 11.21
C GLU A 9 16.84 -21.49 11.84
N GLU A 10 16.46 -22.05 12.99
CA GLU A 10 17.18 -23.16 13.62
C GLU A 10 17.24 -24.39 12.71
N ILE A 11 16.14 -24.69 12.03
CA ILE A 11 16.05 -25.84 11.11
C ILE A 11 17.01 -25.65 9.94
N VAL A 12 17.01 -24.48 9.29
CA VAL A 12 17.87 -24.26 8.13
C VAL A 12 19.34 -24.09 8.52
N HIS A 13 19.62 -23.57 9.71
CA HIS A 13 20.98 -23.53 10.23
C HIS A 13 21.54 -24.95 10.41
N ALA A 14 20.72 -25.87 10.93
CA ALA A 14 21.09 -27.28 11.04
C ALA A 14 21.33 -27.94 9.68
N LEU A 15 20.56 -27.58 8.66
CA LEU A 15 20.76 -28.08 7.29
C LEU A 15 22.08 -27.57 6.69
N HIS A 16 22.40 -26.28 6.87
CA HIS A 16 23.66 -25.69 6.42
C HIS A 16 24.89 -26.31 7.11
N GLN A 17 24.80 -26.65 8.40
CA GLN A 17 25.89 -27.34 9.11
C GLN A 17 26.24 -28.68 8.47
N VAL A 18 25.23 -29.43 8.03
CA VAL A 18 25.43 -30.70 7.32
C VAL A 18 25.94 -30.47 5.90
N GLU A 19 25.47 -29.43 5.20
CA GLU A 19 26.02 -29.03 3.89
C GLU A 19 27.49 -28.58 3.99
N GLY A 20 27.89 -28.00 5.12
CA GLY A 20 29.27 -27.66 5.45
C GLY A 20 30.16 -28.83 5.87
N GLY A 21 29.62 -30.06 5.89
CA GLY A 21 30.39 -31.29 6.12
C GLY A 21 30.24 -31.92 7.52
N GLU A 22 29.42 -31.37 8.42
CA GLU A 22 29.14 -32.02 9.71
C GLU A 22 28.29 -33.29 9.54
N LYS A 23 28.52 -34.30 10.38
CA LYS A 23 27.74 -35.54 10.35
C LYS A 23 26.32 -35.27 10.86
N VAL A 24 25.32 -35.78 10.14
CA VAL A 24 23.88 -35.67 10.50
C VAL A 24 23.63 -36.16 11.94
N THR A 25 24.32 -37.21 12.38
CA THR A 25 24.16 -37.83 13.70
C THR A 25 24.59 -36.88 14.83
N GLU A 26 25.66 -36.10 14.64
CA GLU A 26 26.17 -35.13 15.62
C GLU A 26 25.26 -33.91 15.71
N VAL A 27 24.79 -33.41 14.56
CA VAL A 27 23.80 -32.31 14.49
C VAL A 27 22.50 -32.73 15.17
N CYS A 28 22.01 -33.94 14.92
CA CYS A 28 20.82 -34.49 15.55
C CYS A 28 20.98 -34.65 17.07
N ARG A 29 22.16 -35.06 17.55
CA ARG A 29 22.48 -35.15 18.99
C ARG A 29 22.54 -33.77 19.66
N ARG A 30 23.22 -32.80 19.05
CA ARG A 30 23.31 -31.42 19.57
C ARG A 30 21.94 -30.75 19.66
N LEU A 31 21.10 -31.00 18.67
CA LEU A 31 19.75 -30.48 18.65
C LEU A 31 18.82 -31.34 19.53
N GLY A 32 19.08 -32.61 19.80
CA GLY A 32 18.12 -33.49 20.48
C GLY A 32 16.92 -33.82 19.60
N VAL A 33 17.17 -34.08 18.31
CA VAL A 33 16.17 -34.35 17.27
C VAL A 33 16.45 -35.72 16.67
N SER A 34 15.41 -36.45 16.24
CA SER A 34 15.61 -37.72 15.52
C SER A 34 16.06 -37.47 14.08
N GLU A 35 16.88 -38.36 13.54
CA GLU A 35 17.34 -38.30 12.14
C GLU A 35 16.17 -38.27 11.15
N GLN A 36 15.08 -38.99 11.44
CA GLN A 36 13.85 -38.96 10.64
C GLN A 36 13.28 -37.53 10.50
N THR A 37 13.31 -36.76 11.58
CA THR A 37 12.84 -35.37 11.58
C THR A 37 13.77 -34.49 10.75
N PHE A 38 15.08 -34.72 10.83
CA PHE A 38 16.07 -34.01 10.03
C PHE A 38 15.87 -34.23 8.52
N TYR A 39 15.68 -35.48 8.09
CA TYR A 39 15.41 -35.76 6.67
C TYR A 39 14.08 -35.16 6.19
N ARG A 40 13.07 -35.09 7.06
CA ARG A 40 11.83 -34.38 6.76
C ARG A 40 12.06 -32.88 6.57
N TRP A 41 12.87 -32.25 7.41
CA TRP A 41 13.27 -30.85 7.23
C TRP A 41 14.04 -30.64 5.93
N LYS A 42 14.99 -31.53 5.61
CA LYS A 42 15.73 -31.48 4.35
C LYS A 42 14.79 -31.49 3.16
N LYS A 43 13.73 -32.32 3.16
CA LYS A 43 12.71 -32.31 2.10
C LYS A 43 11.89 -31.02 2.04
N GLN A 44 11.59 -30.42 3.18
CA GLN A 44 10.73 -29.22 3.26
C GLN A 44 11.47 -27.91 2.95
N PHE A 45 12.76 -27.84 3.26
CA PHE A 45 13.59 -26.64 3.11
C PHE A 45 14.71 -26.81 2.08
N ALA A 46 14.69 -27.88 1.29
CA ALA A 46 15.64 -28.07 0.18
C ALA A 46 15.59 -26.87 -0.77
N GLY A 47 16.72 -26.19 -0.93
CA GLY A 47 16.88 -25.04 -1.82
C GLY A 47 16.47 -23.68 -1.25
N LEU A 48 16.10 -23.59 0.04
CA LEU A 48 15.87 -22.32 0.72
C LEU A 48 17.11 -21.93 1.54
N GLY A 49 17.75 -20.82 1.18
CA GLY A 49 18.86 -20.26 1.96
C GLY A 49 18.38 -19.59 3.24
N LEU A 50 19.31 -19.40 4.18
CA LEU A 50 19.05 -18.72 5.45
C LEU A 50 18.59 -17.27 5.25
N GLN A 51 19.13 -16.59 4.23
CA GLN A 51 18.78 -15.21 3.93
C GLN A 51 17.36 -15.11 3.36
N GLU A 52 16.99 -15.97 2.41
CA GLU A 52 15.62 -15.98 1.87
C GLU A 52 14.58 -16.19 2.97
N ILE A 53 14.84 -17.03 3.97
CA ILE A 53 13.89 -17.27 5.05
C ILE A 53 13.73 -16.06 5.97
N ARG A 54 14.82 -15.35 6.26
CA ARG A 54 14.80 -14.13 7.07
C ARG A 54 14.05 -13.02 6.35
N GLU A 55 14.37 -12.82 5.08
CA GLU A 55 13.68 -11.86 4.22
C GLU A 55 12.20 -12.19 4.09
N LEU A 56 11.84 -13.45 3.85
CA LEU A 56 10.44 -13.90 3.78
C LEU A 56 9.69 -13.63 5.09
N ARG A 57 10.33 -13.77 6.25
CA ARG A 57 9.70 -13.46 7.54
C ARG A 57 9.48 -11.95 7.69
N SER A 58 10.48 -11.13 7.37
CA SER A 58 10.35 -9.66 7.41
C SER A 58 9.23 -9.19 6.49
N LEU A 59 9.26 -9.64 5.23
CA LEU A 59 8.26 -9.32 4.22
C LEU A 59 6.86 -9.76 4.64
N ARG A 60 6.70 -10.94 5.25
CA ARG A 60 5.40 -11.38 5.80
C ARG A 60 4.92 -10.46 6.92
N HIS A 61 5.80 -10.08 7.83
CA HIS A 61 5.45 -9.21 8.94
C HIS A 61 5.06 -7.80 8.46
N GLU A 62 5.83 -7.23 7.54
CA GLU A 62 5.51 -5.98 6.86
C GLU A 62 4.19 -6.08 6.09
N ASN A 63 3.95 -7.18 5.38
CA ASN A 63 2.70 -7.37 4.65
C ASN A 63 1.48 -7.38 5.58
N VAL A 64 1.59 -7.99 6.77
CA VAL A 64 0.53 -7.96 7.78
C VAL A 64 0.30 -6.53 8.28
N LYS A 65 1.36 -5.80 8.63
CA LYS A 65 1.27 -4.39 9.06
C LYS A 65 0.66 -3.51 7.97
N LEU A 66 1.12 -3.65 6.73
CA LEU A 66 0.61 -2.90 5.59
C LEU A 66 -0.86 -3.22 5.31
N LYS A 67 -1.27 -4.49 5.42
CA LYS A 67 -2.68 -4.88 5.29
C LYS A 67 -3.55 -4.23 6.36
N GLN A 68 -3.09 -4.18 7.61
CA GLN A 68 -3.80 -3.51 8.68
C GLN A 68 -3.96 -2.01 8.40
N LEU A 69 -2.85 -1.33 8.07
CA LEU A 69 -2.88 0.11 7.74
C LEU A 69 -3.78 0.40 6.54
N VAL A 70 -3.72 -0.43 5.49
CA VAL A 70 -4.60 -0.27 4.33
C VAL A 70 -6.05 -0.49 4.70
N ALA A 71 -6.37 -1.47 5.55
CA ALA A 71 -7.73 -1.70 6.03
C ALA A 71 -8.26 -0.48 6.79
N ASP A 72 -7.48 0.05 7.75
CA ASP A 72 -7.86 1.20 8.57
C ASP A 72 -8.06 2.45 7.70
N LEU A 73 -7.10 2.78 6.82
CA LEU A 73 -7.22 3.92 5.90
C LEU A 73 -8.38 3.76 4.90
N THR A 74 -8.69 2.53 4.49
CA THR A 74 -9.82 2.27 3.59
C THR A 74 -11.15 2.47 4.32
N LEU A 75 -11.24 2.01 5.57
CA LEU A 75 -12.39 2.24 6.43
C LEU A 75 -12.62 3.74 6.67
N ASP A 76 -11.59 4.47 7.06
CA ASP A 76 -11.66 5.93 7.27
C ASP A 76 -12.11 6.65 6.00
N ARG A 77 -11.55 6.26 4.84
CA ARG A 77 -11.98 6.80 3.55
C ARG A 77 -13.47 6.54 3.30
N HIS A 78 -13.97 5.34 3.57
CA HIS A 78 -15.39 5.03 3.39
C HIS A 78 -16.28 5.86 4.31
N ILE A 79 -15.92 5.96 5.59
CA ILE A 79 -16.65 6.77 6.58
C ILE A 79 -16.69 8.25 6.15
N LEU A 80 -15.54 8.82 5.76
CA LEU A 80 -15.47 10.21 5.29
C LEU A 80 -16.33 10.42 4.03
N GLN A 81 -16.33 9.46 3.11
CA GLN A 81 -17.15 9.52 1.91
C GLN A 81 -18.65 9.50 2.24
N GLU A 82 -19.09 8.67 3.19
CA GLU A 82 -20.48 8.63 3.66
C GLU A 82 -20.88 9.91 4.39
N ILE A 83 -20.03 10.43 5.28
CA ILE A 83 -20.28 11.69 5.98
C ILE A 83 -20.45 12.82 4.97
N VAL A 84 -19.56 12.95 3.99
CA VAL A 84 -19.66 13.99 2.95
C VAL A 84 -20.91 13.81 2.10
N ARG A 85 -21.29 12.56 1.79
CA ARG A 85 -22.50 12.26 1.02
C ARG A 85 -23.77 12.65 1.77
N ASN A 86 -23.81 12.46 3.09
CA ASN A 86 -25.00 12.67 3.92
C ASN A 86 -25.13 14.10 4.47
N THR A 87 -24.01 14.79 4.71
CA THR A 87 -24.00 16.11 5.35
C THR A 87 -23.90 17.27 4.35
N VAL A 88 -23.09 17.13 3.30
CA VAL A 88 -22.78 18.24 2.37
C VAL A 88 -23.78 18.26 1.22
N LYS A 89 -24.42 19.42 0.99
CA LYS A 89 -25.32 19.63 -0.16
C LYS A 89 -24.58 19.37 -1.49
N PRO A 90 -25.21 18.75 -2.50
CA PRO A 90 -24.55 18.39 -3.76
C PRO A 90 -23.80 19.55 -4.44
N ARG A 91 -24.37 20.76 -4.43
CA ARG A 91 -23.74 21.96 -4.99
C ARG A 91 -22.43 22.35 -4.31
N ALA A 92 -22.34 22.18 -2.99
CA ALA A 92 -21.13 22.48 -2.22
C ALA A 92 -20.03 21.42 -2.41
N ARG A 93 -20.38 20.19 -2.81
CA ARG A 93 -19.38 19.15 -3.13
C ARG A 93 -18.59 19.49 -4.39
N CYS A 94 -19.23 20.11 -5.39
CA CYS A 94 -18.57 20.52 -6.63
C CYS A 94 -17.52 21.61 -6.38
N THR A 95 -17.85 22.62 -5.58
CA THR A 95 -16.91 23.71 -5.22
C THR A 95 -15.74 23.18 -4.37
N LEU A 96 -16.00 22.26 -3.44
CA LEU A 96 -14.95 21.59 -2.66
C LEU A 96 -14.03 20.73 -3.54
N ALA A 97 -14.58 20.01 -4.53
CA ALA A 97 -13.79 19.20 -5.45
C ALA A 97 -12.90 20.07 -6.36
N GLU A 98 -13.39 21.23 -6.79
CA GLU A 98 -12.61 22.21 -7.55
C GLU A 98 -11.50 22.83 -6.71
N TRP A 99 -11.80 23.24 -5.48
CA TRP A 99 -10.79 23.72 -4.53
C TRP A 99 -9.70 22.66 -4.28
N ALA A 100 -10.09 21.41 -3.97
CA ALA A 100 -9.13 20.33 -3.76
C ALA A 100 -8.29 20.03 -5.01
N GLN A 101 -8.87 20.17 -6.21
CA GLN A 101 -8.15 20.01 -7.47
C GLN A 101 -7.06 21.07 -7.62
N THR A 102 -7.36 22.33 -7.28
CA THR A 102 -6.40 23.44 -7.36
C THR A 102 -5.31 23.36 -6.28
N THR A 103 -5.67 22.95 -5.06
CA THR A 103 -4.74 22.89 -3.92
C THR A 103 -3.77 21.71 -4.01
N TYR A 104 -4.26 20.54 -4.41
CA TYR A 104 -3.47 19.29 -4.44
C TYR A 104 -3.02 18.88 -5.85
N CYS A 105 -3.18 19.75 -6.86
CA CYS A 105 -2.82 19.49 -8.27
C CYS A 105 -3.38 18.16 -8.81
N LEU A 106 -4.60 17.79 -8.40
CA LEU A 106 -5.20 16.52 -8.78
C LEU A 106 -5.56 16.51 -10.27
N SER A 107 -5.40 15.36 -10.93
CA SER A 107 -5.84 15.20 -12.31
C SER A 107 -7.36 15.38 -12.40
N GLN A 108 -7.85 15.93 -13.51
CA GLN A 108 -9.28 16.17 -13.70
C GLN A 108 -10.08 14.86 -13.60
N ARG A 109 -9.52 13.72 -14.05
CA ARG A 109 -10.14 12.39 -13.87
C ARG A 109 -10.24 12.00 -12.39
N ARG A 110 -9.16 12.18 -11.62
CA ARG A 110 -9.15 11.88 -10.18
C ARG A 110 -10.11 12.79 -9.41
N ALA A 111 -10.17 14.08 -9.71
CA ALA A 111 -11.13 15.01 -9.09
C ALA A 111 -12.60 14.72 -9.48
N SER A 112 -12.84 14.30 -10.73
CA SER A 112 -14.19 13.93 -11.21
C SER A 112 -14.76 12.71 -10.47
N SER A 113 -13.89 11.77 -10.07
CA SER A 113 -14.30 10.63 -9.27
C SER A 113 -14.85 11.02 -7.89
N TRP A 114 -14.45 12.18 -7.33
CA TRP A 114 -14.93 12.66 -6.02
C TRP A 114 -16.29 13.36 -6.14
N ARG A 115 -16.61 13.88 -7.33
CA ARG A 115 -17.94 14.40 -7.66
C ARG A 115 -18.99 13.27 -7.74
N GLY A 116 -18.56 12.05 -8.10
CA GLY A 116 -19.39 10.85 -8.24
C GLY A 116 -19.76 10.12 -6.95
N LEU A 117 -19.50 10.69 -5.76
CA LEU A 117 -20.06 10.19 -4.49
C LEU A 117 -21.60 10.32 -4.42
N ALA A 118 -22.21 11.00 -5.39
CA ALA A 118 -23.62 10.87 -5.72
C ALA A 118 -23.78 9.77 -6.78
N GLY A 119 -24.34 8.62 -6.40
CA GLY A 119 -24.79 7.57 -7.32
C GLY A 119 -26.00 8.00 -8.16
N GLU A 120 -25.95 9.19 -8.74
CA GLU A 120 -26.96 9.67 -9.67
C GLU A 120 -26.25 10.27 -10.88
N SER A 121 -26.74 9.89 -12.05
CA SER A 121 -26.45 10.49 -13.34
C SER A 121 -26.86 11.96 -13.35
N ILE A 122 -26.11 12.82 -12.67
CA ILE A 122 -26.18 14.25 -12.89
C ILE A 122 -25.38 14.50 -14.16
N THR A 123 -26.11 14.51 -15.27
CA THR A 123 -25.64 15.03 -16.55
C THR A 123 -24.90 16.33 -16.29
N SER A 124 -23.66 16.41 -16.79
CA SER A 124 -22.83 17.61 -16.70
C SER A 124 -23.70 18.83 -17.04
N PRO A 125 -23.63 19.95 -16.28
CA PRO A 125 -24.31 21.15 -16.72
C PRO A 125 -23.69 21.52 -18.07
N LEU A 126 -24.45 21.26 -19.12
CA LEU A 126 -24.20 21.72 -20.46
C LEU A 126 -23.83 23.18 -20.36
N ARG A 127 -22.58 23.47 -20.71
CA ARG A 127 -22.13 24.65 -21.47
C ARG A 127 -23.23 25.71 -21.65
N ARG A 128 -23.60 26.44 -20.60
CA ARG A 128 -24.32 27.70 -20.77
C ARG A 128 -23.28 28.78 -20.87
N ARG A 129 -23.01 29.14 -22.13
CA ARG A 129 -22.59 30.49 -22.49
C ARG A 129 -23.51 31.46 -21.76
N ASN A 130 -22.96 32.36 -20.97
CA ASN A 130 -23.33 33.75 -21.02
C ASN A 130 -22.08 34.56 -20.67
N ALA A 131 -21.62 35.26 -21.69
CA ALA A 131 -20.64 36.30 -21.56
C ALA A 131 -21.24 37.43 -20.73
N THR A 132 -20.59 37.81 -19.64
CA THR A 132 -20.50 39.22 -19.23
C THR A 132 -19.32 39.36 -18.28
N ALA A 133 -18.30 40.03 -18.80
CA ALA A 133 -17.29 40.82 -18.12
C ALA A 133 -16.50 40.23 -16.93
N GLY A 134 -15.20 40.04 -17.18
CA GLY A 134 -14.17 40.45 -16.23
C GLY A 134 -13.28 39.33 -15.70
N SER A 135 -12.11 39.15 -16.34
CA SER A 135 -10.92 38.44 -15.83
C SER A 135 -11.15 36.94 -15.51
N TYR A 136 -10.63 35.98 -16.25
CA TYR A 136 -9.21 35.70 -16.36
C TYR A 136 -8.88 35.11 -17.73
N VAL A 137 -7.82 35.67 -18.30
CA VAL A 137 -7.20 35.32 -19.57
C VAL A 137 -7.03 33.80 -19.73
N THR A 138 -7.67 33.28 -20.77
CA THR A 138 -7.33 32.03 -21.43
C THR A 138 -5.83 31.93 -21.69
N ARG A 139 -5.16 31.00 -21.02
CA ARG A 139 -3.95 30.37 -21.57
C ARG A 139 -4.20 28.87 -21.71
N ARG A 140 -4.78 28.51 -22.85
CA ARG A 140 -4.47 27.26 -23.53
C ARG A 140 -2.96 27.28 -23.84
N ARG A 141 -2.14 26.84 -22.90
CA ARG A 141 -0.76 26.41 -23.16
C ARG A 141 -0.64 24.99 -22.64
N THR A 142 -0.76 24.08 -23.61
CA THR A 142 -0.10 22.78 -23.69
C THR A 142 -0.09 21.91 -22.42
N VAL A 143 -0.59 20.69 -22.62
CA VAL A 143 -0.46 19.48 -21.77
C VAL A 143 1.02 19.12 -21.43
N ARG A 144 2.00 20.00 -21.67
CA ARG A 144 3.43 19.83 -21.36
C ARG A 144 3.96 20.67 -20.20
N SER A 145 3.21 21.64 -19.64
CA SER A 145 3.70 22.47 -18.52
C SER A 145 3.33 21.97 -17.13
N TRP A 146 2.34 21.08 -16.99
CA TRP A 146 1.92 20.55 -15.68
C TRP A 146 2.99 19.68 -15.00
N CYS A 147 3.93 19.10 -15.75
CA CYS A 147 5.07 18.36 -15.19
C CYS A 147 6.23 19.25 -14.67
N ALA A 148 6.23 20.56 -14.93
CA ALA A 148 7.32 21.44 -14.51
C ALA A 148 7.19 21.93 -13.05
N CYS A 149 6.05 21.71 -12.38
CA CYS A 149 5.86 22.10 -10.98
C CYS A 149 6.40 21.06 -9.97
N THR A 150 6.71 19.83 -10.42
CA THR A 150 7.27 18.75 -9.58
C THR A 150 8.80 18.75 -9.52
N ARG A 151 9.43 19.92 -9.48
CA ARG A 151 10.88 20.03 -9.18
C ARG A 151 11.19 21.22 -8.25
N ARG A 152 10.27 21.54 -7.34
CA ARG A 152 10.51 22.43 -6.20
C ARG A 152 9.52 22.13 -5.06
N SER A 153 9.57 20.90 -4.54
CA SER A 153 8.81 20.50 -3.35
C SER A 153 9.70 19.68 -2.42
N THR A 154 10.64 20.35 -1.77
CA THR A 154 11.20 19.92 -0.49
C THR A 154 11.06 21.09 0.48
N SER A 155 9.87 21.21 1.07
CA SER A 155 9.61 21.79 2.40
C SER A 155 8.11 21.95 2.56
N TYR A 156 7.44 20.92 3.08
CA TYR A 156 6.28 21.14 3.92
C TYR A 156 6.56 20.44 5.25
N PRO A 157 6.61 21.17 6.38
CA PRO A 157 6.57 20.56 7.69
C PRO A 157 5.12 20.09 7.92
N LEU A 158 4.97 18.83 8.27
CA LEU A 158 3.72 18.31 8.85
C LEU A 158 3.72 18.65 10.36
N PRO A 159 2.58 19.00 10.96
CA PRO A 159 2.45 19.01 12.41
C PRO A 159 2.57 17.60 12.99
#